data_AF-A0A914US93-F1
#
_entry.id   AF-A0A914US93-F1
#
_cell.length_a   1.000
_cell.length_b   1.000
_cell.length_c   1.000
_cell.angle_alpha   90.00
_cell.angle_beta   90.00
_cell.angle_gamma   90.00
#
_symmetry.space_group_name_H-M   'P 1'
#
loop_
_entity.id
_entity.type
_entity.pdbx_description
1 polymer ?
#
loop_
_entity_poly.entity_id
_entity_poly.type
_entity_poly.pdbx_seq_one_letter_code
_entity_poly.pdbx_strand_id
1 'polypeptide(L)'
;MSETDETNLHFTTPHEYETQFFQFSPRGFTDAVFNAVSQAAKRAIDSQLMTQLPEGTDEQMKRRLEQCILKRITRQSVFTNNLNKLEEHTLKHVFCIPKHICLPEDSVHEEEVAFDQYEIEESIKNMEDKIRGLRLLSEKCDKEKKKITDTIKVLDALEC
;
A
#
# COMPACT_ATOMS: atom_id res chain seq x y z
N MET A 1 -3.05 9.72 -42.23
CA MET A 1 -2.68 10.75 -41.25
C MET A 1 -3.67 10.58 -40.11
N SER A 2 -3.51 9.59 -39.21
CA SER A 2 -2.53 9.52 -38.09
C SER A 2 -2.62 10.79 -37.22
N GLU A 3 -2.82 10.78 -35.91
CA GLU A 3 -2.46 9.87 -34.80
C GLU A 3 -3.51 10.08 -33.68
N THR A 4 -4.16 9.04 -33.13
CA THR A 4 -3.82 8.34 -31.86
C THR A 4 -3.55 9.26 -30.67
N ASP A 5 -4.53 9.37 -29.76
CA ASP A 5 -4.26 9.64 -28.34
C ASP A 5 -5.33 8.99 -27.45
N GLU A 6 -5.50 7.67 -27.60
CA GLU A 6 -6.20 6.79 -26.63
C GLU A 6 -5.20 6.00 -25.77
N THR A 7 -3.95 6.45 -25.67
CA THR A 7 -2.93 5.83 -24.82
C THR A 7 -2.86 6.50 -23.47
N ASN A 8 -3.93 6.35 -22.69
CA ASN A 8 -3.82 6.33 -21.22
C ASN A 8 -4.69 5.19 -20.68
N LEU A 9 -4.52 4.01 -21.27
CA LEU A 9 -4.84 2.77 -20.59
C LEU A 9 -3.80 2.62 -19.47
N HIS A 10 -4.04 3.31 -18.36
CA HIS A 10 -3.29 3.09 -17.12
C HIS A 10 -3.32 1.58 -16.90
N PHE A 11 -2.16 0.94 -16.93
CA PHE A 11 -1.95 -0.43 -16.49
C PHE A 11 -2.30 -0.46 -15.00
N THR A 12 -3.58 -0.44 -14.68
CA THR A 12 -4.09 -0.67 -13.33
C THR A 12 -3.94 -2.17 -13.15
N THR A 13 -2.95 -2.56 -12.36
CA THR A 13 -2.87 -3.94 -11.96
C THR A 13 -4.20 -4.30 -11.27
N PRO A 14 -4.80 -5.45 -11.60
CA PRO A 14 -6.08 -5.81 -11.03
C PRO A 14 -5.94 -5.86 -9.51
N HIS A 15 -6.84 -5.16 -8.82
CA HIS A 15 -6.92 -5.06 -7.35
C HIS A 15 -5.87 -4.16 -6.66
N GLU A 16 -5.38 -3.09 -7.29
CA GLU A 16 -4.50 -2.10 -6.65
C GLU A 16 -5.13 -1.46 -5.40
N TYR A 17 -6.40 -1.07 -5.51
CA TYR A 17 -7.12 -0.39 -4.44
C TYR A 17 -7.34 -1.29 -3.23
N GLU A 18 -7.72 -2.53 -3.50
CA GLU A 18 -7.81 -3.60 -2.52
C GLU A 18 -6.45 -3.92 -1.89
N THR A 19 -5.37 -3.91 -2.69
CA THR A 19 -4.02 -4.17 -2.18
C THR A 19 -3.56 -3.07 -1.22
N GLN A 20 -3.90 -1.81 -1.50
CA GLN A 20 -3.65 -0.69 -0.61
C GLN A 20 -4.38 -0.88 0.72
N PHE A 21 -5.67 -1.24 0.68
CA PHE A 21 -6.48 -1.43 1.90
C PHE A 21 -6.04 -2.65 2.72
N PHE A 22 -5.86 -3.80 2.08
CA PHE A 22 -5.56 -5.06 2.78
C PHE A 22 -4.08 -5.23 3.10
N GLN A 23 -3.19 -4.41 2.50
CA GLN A 23 -1.72 -4.53 2.60
C GLN A 23 -1.16 -5.87 2.09
N PHE A 24 -1.98 -6.64 1.36
CA PHE A 24 -1.57 -7.83 0.63
C PHE A 24 -2.39 -7.93 -0.65
N SER A 25 -1.85 -8.61 -1.67
CA SER A 25 -2.58 -8.86 -2.91
C SER A 25 -3.64 -9.95 -2.68
N PRO A 26 -4.94 -9.69 -2.95
CA PRO A 26 -5.99 -10.70 -2.82
C PRO A 26 -5.71 -11.97 -3.64
N ARG A 27 -5.08 -11.82 -4.81
CA ARG A 27 -4.65 -12.95 -5.64
C ARG A 27 -3.49 -13.72 -5.03
N GLY A 28 -2.54 -13.01 -4.42
CA GLY A 28 -1.46 -13.64 -3.65
C GLY A 28 -1.99 -14.46 -2.47
N PHE A 29 -3.08 -14.01 -1.83
CA PHE A 29 -3.76 -14.76 -0.79
C PHE A 29 -4.41 -16.05 -1.33
N THR A 30 -5.17 -15.99 -2.42
CA THR A 30 -5.81 -17.17 -3.00
C THR A 30 -4.78 -18.20 -3.50
N ASP A 31 -3.67 -17.74 -4.08
CA ASP A 31 -2.54 -18.60 -4.45
C ASP A 31 -1.91 -19.29 -3.23
N ALA A 32 -1.73 -18.57 -2.12
CA ALA A 32 -1.21 -19.14 -0.89
C ALA A 32 -2.16 -20.21 -0.32
N VAL A 33 -3.48 -19.98 -0.36
CA VAL A 33 -4.49 -20.97 0.05
C VAL A 33 -4.44 -22.20 -0.85
N PHE A 34 -4.36 -22.03 -2.17
CA PHE A 34 -4.25 -23.14 -3.12
C PHE A 34 -3.02 -24.00 -2.82
N ASN A 35 -1.88 -23.35 -2.56
CA ASN A 35 -0.62 -24.03 -2.24
C ASN A 35 -0.70 -24.76 -0.90
N ALA A 36 -1.29 -24.15 0.13
CA ALA A 36 -1.47 -24.77 1.44
C ALA A 36 -2.37 -26.01 1.36
N VAL A 37 -3.49 -25.91 0.66
CA VAL A 37 -4.42 -27.01 0.41
C VAL A 37 -3.74 -28.14 -0.38
N SER A 38 -2.99 -27.79 -1.43
CA SER A 38 -2.21 -28.76 -2.21
C SER A 38 -1.16 -29.47 -1.37
N GLN A 39 -0.49 -28.75 -0.45
CA GLN A 39 0.49 -29.34 0.46
C GLN A 39 -0.17 -30.26 1.50
N ALA A 40 -1.33 -29.87 2.03
CA ALA A 40 -2.09 -30.70 2.95
C ALA A 40 -2.55 -32.01 2.26
N ALA A 41 -3.02 -31.92 1.01
CA ALA A 41 -3.38 -33.10 0.22
C ALA A 41 -2.19 -34.04 0.01
N LYS A 42 -1.00 -33.50 -0.32
CA LYS A 42 0.24 -34.30 -0.42
C LYS A 42 0.53 -35.05 0.88
N ARG A 43 0.55 -34.35 2.02
CA ARG A 43 0.81 -34.97 3.32
C ARG A 43 -0.20 -36.07 3.68
N ALA A 44 -1.48 -35.85 3.37
CA ALA A 44 -2.52 -36.84 3.61
C ALA A 44 -2.29 -38.10 2.76
N ILE A 45 -1.97 -37.94 1.47
CA ILE A 45 -1.67 -39.05 0.56
C ILE A 45 -0.43 -39.82 1.03
N ASP A 46 0.64 -39.11 1.38
CA ASP A 46 1.88 -39.70 1.88
C ASP A 46 1.60 -40.52 3.15
N SER A 47 0.84 -39.99 4.11
CA SER A 47 0.50 -40.71 5.34
C SER A 47 -0.29 -42.01 5.10
N GLN A 48 -1.21 -42.01 4.12
CA GLN A 48 -1.98 -43.22 3.80
C GLN A 48 -1.15 -44.24 3.01
N LEU A 49 -0.27 -43.77 2.12
CA LEU A 49 0.65 -44.63 1.38
C LEU A 49 1.63 -45.36 2.31
N MET A 50 2.20 -44.66 3.30
CA MET A 50 3.08 -45.29 4.30
C MET A 50 2.38 -46.39 5.09
N THR A 51 1.06 -46.26 5.28
CA THR A 51 0.27 -47.21 6.08
C THR A 51 -0.15 -48.43 5.25
N GLN A 52 -0.30 -48.29 3.93
CA GLN A 52 -0.82 -49.35 3.05
C GLN A 52 0.24 -50.04 2.20
N LEU A 53 1.46 -49.49 2.07
CA LEU A 53 2.53 -50.15 1.33
C LEU A 53 3.31 -51.12 2.22
N PRO A 54 3.65 -52.33 1.72
CA PRO A 54 4.52 -53.25 2.42
C PRO A 54 5.94 -52.69 2.58
N GLU A 55 6.55 -52.96 3.75
CA GLU A 55 7.94 -52.63 4.05
C GLU A 55 8.87 -53.29 3.02
N GLY A 56 9.65 -52.48 2.29
CA GLY A 56 10.53 -52.94 1.21
C GLY A 56 10.14 -52.49 -0.19
N THR A 57 9.06 -51.70 -0.34
CA THR A 57 8.73 -51.10 -1.64
C THR A 57 9.76 -50.04 -2.04
N ASP A 58 10.22 -50.09 -3.30
CA ASP A 58 11.14 -49.14 -3.87
C ASP A 58 10.62 -47.68 -3.75
N GLU A 59 11.45 -46.79 -3.23
CA GLU A 59 11.15 -45.36 -3.05
C GLU A 59 10.81 -44.68 -4.39
N GLN A 60 11.35 -45.18 -5.50
CA GLN A 60 11.02 -44.67 -6.83
C GLN A 60 9.59 -45.03 -7.25
N MET A 61 9.12 -46.23 -6.89
CA MET A 61 7.75 -46.69 -7.14
C MET A 61 6.74 -45.90 -6.30
N LYS A 62 7.09 -45.62 -5.06
CA LYS A 62 6.28 -44.82 -4.12
C LYS A 62 6.06 -43.39 -4.60
N ARG A 63 7.13 -42.69 -5.01
CA ARG A 63 7.02 -41.35 -5.62
C ARG A 63 6.17 -41.35 -6.90
N ARG A 64 6.25 -42.42 -7.70
CA ARG A 64 5.39 -42.57 -8.89
C ARG A 64 3.92 -42.74 -8.50
N LEU A 65 3.62 -43.51 -7.45
CA LEU A 65 2.26 -43.68 -6.95
C LEU A 65 1.70 -42.37 -6.40
N GLU A 66 2.48 -41.65 -5.57
CA GLU A 66 2.14 -40.31 -5.07
C GLU A 66 1.79 -39.38 -6.22
N GLN A 67 2.67 -39.27 -7.23
CA GLN A 67 2.41 -38.43 -8.40
C GLN A 67 1.17 -38.85 -9.20
N CYS A 68 0.89 -40.15 -9.32
CA CYS A 68 -0.31 -40.64 -10.00
C CYS A 68 -1.59 -40.29 -9.23
N ILE A 69 -1.59 -40.46 -7.91
CA ILE A 69 -2.74 -40.13 -7.04
C ILE A 69 -2.95 -38.62 -7.03
N LEU A 70 -1.89 -37.83 -6.85
CA LEU A 70 -1.95 -36.37 -6.94
C LEU A 70 -2.45 -35.90 -8.30
N LYS A 71 -1.92 -36.45 -9.39
CA LYS A 71 -2.41 -36.14 -10.74
C LYS A 71 -3.88 -36.52 -10.90
N ARG A 72 -4.37 -37.57 -10.24
CA ARG A 72 -5.77 -37.98 -10.35
C ARG A 72 -6.70 -37.09 -9.54
N ILE A 73 -6.28 -36.65 -8.34
CA ILE A 73 -6.99 -35.69 -7.51
C ILE A 73 -7.01 -34.30 -8.17
N THR A 74 -5.88 -33.86 -8.75
CA THR A 74 -5.79 -32.57 -9.45
C THR A 74 -6.41 -32.59 -10.85
N ARG A 75 -6.40 -33.73 -11.57
CA ARG A 75 -7.16 -33.91 -12.82
C ARG A 75 -8.65 -34.11 -12.59
N GLN A 76 -9.07 -34.56 -11.41
CA GLN A 76 -10.48 -34.49 -11.04
C GLN A 76 -10.86 -33.01 -10.98
N SER A 77 -11.45 -32.55 -12.08
CA SER A 77 -11.85 -31.17 -12.31
C SER A 77 -12.67 -30.62 -11.14
N VAL A 78 -13.36 -31.47 -10.38
CA VAL A 78 -14.15 -31.06 -9.20
C VAL A 78 -13.30 -30.29 -8.18
N PHE A 79 -12.11 -30.77 -7.83
CA PHE A 79 -11.29 -30.13 -6.80
C PHE A 79 -10.75 -28.78 -7.27
N THR A 80 -10.12 -28.77 -8.44
CA THR A 80 -9.57 -27.56 -9.07
C THR A 80 -10.68 -26.57 -9.40
N ASN A 81 -11.83 -27.01 -9.91
CA ASN A 81 -12.97 -26.13 -10.20
C ASN A 81 -13.56 -25.54 -8.92
N ASN A 82 -13.63 -26.30 -7.82
CA ASN A 82 -14.13 -25.76 -6.56
C ASN A 82 -13.17 -24.71 -5.97
N LEU A 83 -11.86 -24.91 -6.09
CA LEU A 83 -10.87 -23.91 -5.69
C LEU A 83 -10.91 -22.67 -6.59
N ASN A 84 -11.09 -22.84 -7.89
CA ASN A 84 -11.26 -21.70 -8.81
C ASN A 84 -12.54 -20.92 -8.51
N LYS A 85 -13.65 -21.60 -8.19
CA LYS A 85 -14.90 -20.94 -7.75
C LYS A 85 -14.72 -20.22 -6.43
N LEU A 86 -13.95 -20.80 -5.50
CA LEU A 86 -13.62 -20.16 -4.24
C LEU A 86 -12.79 -18.90 -4.49
N GLU A 87 -11.78 -18.97 -5.35
CA GLU A 87 -10.98 -17.82 -5.77
C GLU A 87 -11.85 -16.72 -6.37
N GLU A 88 -12.67 -17.05 -7.37
CA GLU A 88 -13.57 -16.10 -8.03
C GLU A 88 -14.52 -15.43 -7.03
N HIS A 89 -15.15 -16.23 -6.16
CA HIS A 89 -16.08 -15.71 -5.16
C HIS A 89 -15.37 -14.80 -4.14
N THR A 90 -14.17 -15.20 -3.70
CA THR A 90 -13.42 -14.45 -2.70
C THR A 90 -12.93 -13.12 -3.26
N LEU A 91 -12.40 -13.11 -4.49
CA LEU A 91 -11.97 -11.90 -5.18
C LEU A 91 -13.14 -10.97 -5.50
N LYS A 92 -14.33 -11.50 -5.79
CA LYS A 92 -15.50 -10.70 -6.18
C LYS A 92 -16.30 -10.15 -4.99
N HIS A 93 -16.34 -10.86 -3.86
CA HIS A 93 -17.26 -10.53 -2.77
C HIS A 93 -16.59 -10.27 -1.42
N VAL A 94 -15.42 -10.87 -1.16
CA VAL A 94 -14.75 -10.75 0.15
C VAL A 94 -13.67 -9.68 0.11
N PHE A 95 -12.80 -9.76 -0.89
CA PHE A 95 -11.70 -8.82 -1.07
C PHE A 95 -11.99 -7.76 -2.12
N CYS A 96 -13.23 -7.57 -2.54
CA CYS A 96 -13.61 -6.53 -3.51
C CYS A 96 -14.03 -5.27 -2.76
N ILE A 97 -13.43 -4.13 -3.11
CA ILE A 97 -13.92 -2.84 -2.66
C ILE A 97 -14.84 -2.30 -3.76
N PRO A 98 -16.13 -2.10 -3.48
CA PRO A 98 -17.06 -1.56 -4.47
C PRO A 98 -16.59 -0.20 -5.01
N LYS A 99 -16.66 0.00 -6.32
CA LYS A 99 -16.19 1.23 -7.00
C LYS A 99 -16.81 2.54 -6.51
N HIS A 100 -17.92 2.47 -5.79
CA HIS A 100 -18.63 3.64 -5.26
C HIS A 100 -18.25 3.94 -3.81
N ILE A 101 -17.33 3.16 -3.22
CA ILE A 101 -16.83 3.37 -1.86
C ILE A 101 -15.42 3.90 -2.00
N CYS A 102 -15.18 5.10 -1.47
CA CYS A 102 -13.84 5.58 -1.21
C CYS A 102 -13.38 5.08 0.16
N LEU A 103 -12.11 4.75 0.23
CA LEU A 103 -11.43 4.44 1.47
C LEU A 103 -11.31 5.69 2.34
N PRO A 104 -11.30 5.55 3.67
CA PRO A 104 -11.11 6.68 4.58
C PRO A 104 -9.83 7.49 4.27
N GLU A 105 -8.79 6.82 3.79
CA GLU A 105 -7.52 7.42 3.38
C GLU A 105 -7.69 8.40 2.21
N ASP A 106 -8.66 8.14 1.32
CA ASP A 106 -8.94 8.95 0.14
C ASP A 106 -10.12 9.91 0.34
N SER A 107 -10.65 10.02 1.57
CA SER A 107 -11.76 10.94 1.89
C SER A 107 -11.44 12.40 1.57
N VAL A 108 -10.15 12.78 1.59
CA VAL A 108 -9.68 14.11 1.15
C VAL A 108 -9.83 14.36 -0.36
N HIS A 109 -10.08 13.30 -1.13
CA HIS A 109 -10.32 13.33 -2.57
C HIS A 109 -11.81 13.16 -2.92
N GLU A 110 -12.69 12.81 -1.96
CA GLU A 110 -14.15 12.70 -2.20
C GLU A 110 -14.79 14.05 -2.46
N GLU A 111 -14.36 15.06 -1.70
CA GLU A 111 -14.62 16.44 -2.06
C GLU A 111 -13.52 16.80 -3.06
N GLU A 112 -13.89 17.15 -4.30
CA GLU A 112 -13.06 18.01 -5.13
C GLU A 112 -12.92 19.31 -4.36
N VAL A 113 -12.02 19.33 -3.39
CA VAL A 113 -11.64 20.55 -2.74
C VAL A 113 -10.83 21.25 -3.80
N ALA A 114 -11.53 22.01 -4.64
CA ALA A 114 -11.07 23.25 -5.19
C ALA A 114 -10.77 24.20 -4.01
N PHE A 115 -9.91 23.77 -3.08
CA PHE A 115 -9.00 24.71 -2.49
C PHE A 115 -8.29 25.29 -3.68
N ASP A 116 -8.51 26.59 -3.94
CA ASP A 116 -7.66 27.33 -4.84
C ASP A 116 -6.25 27.18 -4.27
N GLN A 117 -5.53 26.18 -4.78
CA GLN A 117 -4.16 25.87 -4.40
C GLN A 117 -3.32 27.14 -4.53
N TYR A 118 -3.70 27.96 -5.50
CA TYR A 118 -3.28 29.34 -5.69
C TYR A 118 -3.52 30.28 -4.49
N GLU A 119 -4.72 30.31 -3.91
CA GLU A 119 -5.01 31.15 -2.72
C GLU A 119 -4.20 30.71 -1.50
N ILE A 120 -4.02 29.41 -1.30
CA ILE A 120 -3.18 28.87 -0.22
C ILE A 120 -1.72 29.26 -0.46
N GLU A 121 -1.21 29.07 -1.68
CA GLU A 121 0.16 29.45 -2.05
C GLU A 121 0.41 30.96 -1.93
N GLU A 122 -0.54 31.79 -2.35
CA GLU A 122 -0.47 33.24 -2.21
C GLU A 122 -0.49 33.66 -0.73
N SER A 123 -1.33 33.01 0.08
CA SER A 123 -1.39 33.24 1.53
C SER A 123 -0.09 32.86 2.22
N ILE A 124 0.50 31.72 1.86
CA ILE A 124 1.82 31.27 2.35
C ILE A 124 2.88 32.33 2.03
N LYS A 125 2.97 32.75 0.76
CA LYS A 125 3.95 33.74 0.32
C LYS A 125 3.79 35.08 1.03
N ASN A 126 2.54 35.56 1.17
CA ASN A 126 2.25 36.79 1.90
C ASN A 126 2.66 36.71 3.38
N MET A 127 2.46 35.56 4.02
CA MET A 127 2.88 35.34 5.40
C MET A 127 4.41 35.27 5.52
N GLU A 128 5.10 34.62 4.60
CA GLU A 128 6.56 34.58 4.56
C GLU A 128 7.19 35.98 4.42
N ASP A 129 6.63 36.81 3.54
CA ASP A 129 7.09 38.18 3.35
C ASP A 129 6.85 39.04 4.58
N LYS A 130 5.70 38.89 5.25
CA LYS A 130 5.43 39.56 6.54
C LYS A 130 6.42 39.14 7.63
N ILE A 131 6.71 37.85 7.75
CA ILE A 131 7.69 37.33 8.72
C ILE A 131 9.07 37.93 8.45
N ARG A 132 9.48 37.99 7.17
CA ARG A 132 10.76 38.59 6.77
C ARG A 132 10.83 40.07 7.13
N GLY A 133 9.77 40.82 6.85
CA GLY A 133 9.67 42.24 7.20
C GLY A 133 9.76 42.47 8.71
N LEU A 134 9.01 41.70 9.50
CA LEU A 134 9.03 41.78 10.96
C LEU A 134 10.41 41.45 11.54
N ARG A 135 11.12 40.44 11.01
CA ARG A 135 12.49 40.11 11.44
C ARG A 135 13.45 41.27 11.20
N LEU A 136 13.38 41.91 10.02
CA LEU A 136 14.23 43.05 9.69
C LEU A 136 13.94 44.28 10.56
N LEU A 137 12.66 44.52 10.86
CA LEU A 137 12.25 45.57 11.79
C LEU A 137 12.73 45.28 13.22
N SER A 138 12.61 44.03 13.68
CA SER A 138 13.13 43.61 15.00
C SER A 138 14.63 43.88 15.09
N GLU A 139 15.41 43.49 14.09
CA GLU A 139 16.85 43.71 14.07
C GLU A 139 17.23 45.20 14.12
N LYS A 140 16.47 46.05 13.42
CA LYS A 140 16.65 47.51 13.49
C LYS A 140 16.34 48.06 14.87
N CYS A 141 15.21 47.63 15.46
CA CYS A 141 14.81 48.01 16.81
C CYS A 141 15.88 47.62 17.84
N ASP A 142 16.46 46.42 17.72
CA ASP A 142 17.50 45.95 18.63
C ASP A 142 18.81 46.76 18.48
N LYS A 143 19.17 47.13 17.24
CA LYS A 143 20.30 48.04 16.98
C LYS A 143 20.09 49.42 17.60
N GLU A 144 18.88 49.99 17.49
CA GLU A 144 18.56 51.28 18.08
C GLU A 144 18.54 51.22 19.61
N LYS A 145 17.91 50.20 20.20
CA LYS A 145 17.96 49.95 21.64
C LYS A 145 19.39 49.87 22.16
N LYS A 146 20.28 49.18 21.43
CA LYS A 146 21.70 49.11 21.79
C LYS A 146 22.36 50.49 21.78
N LYS A 147 22.16 51.31 20.73
CA LYS A 147 22.69 52.68 20.67
C LYS A 147 22.21 53.56 21.82
N ILE A 148 20.91 53.50 22.13
CA ILE A 148 20.32 54.25 23.24
C ILE A 148 20.93 53.79 24.57
N THR A 149 21.04 52.48 24.78
CA THR A 149 21.65 51.90 25.99
C THR A 149 23.12 52.33 26.14
N ASP A 150 23.89 52.33 25.06
CA ASP A 150 25.28 52.76 25.07
C ASP A 150 25.40 54.27 25.34
N THR A 151 24.46 55.08 24.85
CA THR A 151 24.41 56.54 25.12
C THR A 151 24.07 56.82 26.59
N ILE A 152 23.09 56.10 27.16
CA ILE A 152 22.73 56.20 28.58
C ILE A 152 23.96 55.89 29.45
N LYS A 153 24.70 54.81 29.16
CA LYS A 153 25.93 54.47 29.90
C LYS A 153 26.98 55.58 29.87
N VAL A 154 27.13 56.26 28.73
CA VAL A 154 28.07 57.39 28.61
C VAL A 154 27.61 58.59 29.42
N LEU A 155 26.31 58.90 29.42
CA LEU A 155 25.75 59.98 30.23
C LEU A 155 25.90 59.69 31.74
N ASP A 156 25.58 58.48 32.18
CA ASP A 156 25.78 58.05 33.58
C ASP A 156 27.24 58.17 34.02
N ALA A 157 28.19 57.93 33.11
CA ALA A 157 29.63 58.06 33.39
C ALA A 157 30.13 59.52 33.44
N LEU A 158 29.38 60.47 32.87
CA LEU A 158 29.70 61.91 32.89
C LEU A 158 29.05 62.65 34.06
N GLU A 159 28.04 62.05 34.69
CA GLU A 159 27.41 62.56 35.93
C GLU A 159 28.13 62.07 37.21
N CYS A 160 29.27 61.37 37.08
CA CYS A 160 30.23 61.09 38.15
C CYS A 160 31.42 62.06 38.12
#